data_AF-A0A670HTI0-F1
#
_entry.id   AF-A0A670HTI0-F1
#
_cell.length_a   1.000
_cell.length_b   1.000
_cell.length_c   1.000
_cell.angle_alpha   90.00
_cell.angle_beta   90.00
_cell.angle_gamma   90.00
#
_symmetry.space_group_name_H-M   'P 1'
#
loop_
_entity.id
_entity.type
_entity.pdbx_description
1 polymer ?
#
loop_
_entity_poly.entity_id
_entity_poly.type
_entity_poly.pdbx_seq_one_letter_code
_entity_poly.pdbx_strand_id
1 'polypeptide(L)'
;LSLACSGAGNKQMLPSSIMFHSDQAQLKADVIEQDTQEWQSNPSFAGLERVGGADLSYIKEDDTSACASLVVLSYPDLENRHRQTRPCSCFGTTIPIIPDHWSC
;
A
#
# COMPACT_ATOMS: atom_id res chain seq x y z
N LEU A 1 7.82 -11.99 24.61
CA LEU A 1 7.34 -10.99 25.60
C LEU A 1 6.53 -9.96 24.83
N SER A 2 5.22 -10.20 24.71
CA SER A 2 4.29 -9.29 24.04
C SER A 2 3.80 -8.27 25.07
N LEU A 3 4.04 -6.98 24.86
CA LEU A 3 3.47 -5.94 25.72
C LEU A 3 2.00 -5.75 25.35
N ALA A 4 1.13 -6.14 26.28
CA ALA A 4 -0.26 -5.74 26.30
C ALA A 4 -0.36 -4.23 26.51
N CYS A 5 -1.03 -3.51 25.60
CA CYS A 5 -1.48 -2.16 25.87
C CYS A 5 -2.61 -2.22 26.89
N SER A 6 -2.26 -1.88 28.13
CA SER A 6 -3.21 -1.71 29.23
C SER A 6 -3.92 -0.36 29.06
N GLY A 7 -5.13 -0.41 28.51
CA GLY A 7 -6.02 0.75 28.36
C GLY A 7 -7.46 0.30 28.55
N ALA A 8 -7.95 0.38 29.78
CA ALA A 8 -9.27 -0.05 30.20
C ALA A 8 -10.38 0.75 29.50
N GLY A 9 -11.20 0.03 28.74
CA GLY A 9 -12.49 0.44 28.20
C GLY A 9 -13.00 -0.72 27.36
N ASN A 10 -14.20 -1.23 27.65
CA ASN A 10 -14.83 -2.32 26.90
C ASN A 10 -15.10 -1.88 25.45
N LYS A 11 -14.05 -1.85 24.62
CA LYS A 11 -14.17 -1.68 23.17
C LYS A 11 -14.40 -3.09 22.62
N GLN A 12 -15.66 -3.47 22.45
CA GLN A 12 -15.97 -4.62 21.61
C GLN A 12 -15.33 -4.36 20.24
N MET A 13 -14.35 -5.17 19.90
CA MET A 13 -13.68 -5.11 18.61
C MET A 13 -14.72 -5.45 17.54
N LEU A 14 -14.95 -4.51 16.61
CA LEU A 14 -15.96 -4.69 15.58
C LEU A 14 -15.61 -5.95 14.74
N PRO A 15 -16.59 -6.72 14.25
CA PRO A 15 -16.32 -7.94 13.48
C PRO A 15 -15.39 -7.73 12.27
N SER A 16 -15.46 -6.54 11.65
CA SER A 16 -14.58 -6.11 10.56
C SER A 16 -13.12 -5.98 10.98
N SER A 17 -12.85 -5.55 12.22
CA SER A 17 -11.50 -5.43 12.76
C SER A 17 -10.86 -6.81 13.01
N ILE A 18 -11.61 -7.80 13.51
CA ILE A 18 -11.09 -9.17 13.72
C ILE A 18 -10.72 -9.81 12.38
N MET A 19 -11.59 -9.69 11.37
CA MET A 19 -11.32 -10.17 10.02
C MET A 19 -10.05 -9.53 9.45
N PHE A 20 -9.91 -8.20 9.55
CA PHE A 20 -8.73 -7.49 9.06
C PHE A 20 -7.43 -7.96 9.70
N HIS A 21 -7.40 -8.21 11.02
CA HIS A 21 -6.19 -8.67 11.70
C HIS A 21 -5.78 -10.09 11.26
N SER A 22 -6.75 -10.98 11.07
CA SER A 22 -6.50 -12.32 10.54
C SER A 22 -5.97 -12.27 9.11
N ASP A 23 -6.61 -11.46 8.26
CA ASP A 23 -6.21 -11.30 6.86
C ASP A 23 -4.82 -10.66 6.75
N GLN A 24 -4.52 -9.65 7.57
CA GLN A 24 -3.19 -9.05 7.63
C GLN A 24 -2.13 -10.06 8.05
N ALA A 25 -2.39 -10.89 9.07
CA ALA A 25 -1.44 -11.90 9.53
C ALA A 25 -1.17 -12.96 8.45
N GLN A 26 -2.21 -13.41 7.75
CA GLN A 26 -2.09 -14.36 6.66
C GLN A 26 -1.30 -13.78 5.49
N LEU A 27 -1.66 -12.58 5.02
CA LEU A 27 -0.97 -11.92 3.91
C LEU A 27 0.48 -11.57 4.24
N LYS A 28 0.77 -11.21 5.50
CA LYS A 28 2.13 -10.95 5.95
C LYS A 28 3.01 -12.20 5.90
N ALA A 29 2.44 -13.38 6.15
CA ALA A 29 3.18 -14.64 6.06
C ALA A 29 3.59 -14.99 4.61
N ASP A 30 2.88 -14.45 3.62
CA ASP A 30 3.15 -14.68 2.20
C ASP A 30 4.16 -13.67 1.60
N VAL A 31 4.69 -12.73 2.40
CA VAL A 31 5.67 -11.75 1.95
C VAL A 31 7.02 -12.42 1.69
N ILE A 32 7.52 -12.29 0.46
CA ILE A 32 8.87 -12.70 0.09
C ILE A 32 9.80 -11.50 0.25
N GLU A 33 10.64 -11.52 1.28
CA GLU A 33 11.56 -10.42 1.61
C GLU A 33 12.87 -10.42 0.80
N GLN A 34 13.12 -11.49 0.04
CA GLN A 34 14.33 -11.64 -0.78
C GLN A 34 14.08 -11.27 -2.24
N ASP A 35 15.13 -10.86 -2.94
CA ASP A 35 15.09 -10.63 -4.37
C ASP A 35 14.71 -11.91 -5.13
N THR A 36 13.84 -11.77 -6.14
CA THR A 36 13.30 -12.89 -6.92
C THR A 36 13.66 -12.82 -8.41
N GLN A 37 14.12 -11.65 -8.88
CA GLN A 37 14.42 -11.38 -10.28
C GLN A 37 15.92 -11.17 -10.49
N GLU A 38 16.44 -11.60 -11.64
CA GLU A 38 17.87 -11.51 -11.97
C GLU A 38 18.40 -10.06 -11.96
N TRP A 39 17.58 -9.11 -12.42
CA TRP A 39 17.96 -7.70 -12.48
C TRP A 39 18.19 -7.09 -11.08
N GLN A 40 17.61 -7.67 -10.00
CA GLN A 40 17.79 -7.18 -8.63
C GLN A 40 19.20 -7.47 -8.09
N SER A 41 19.82 -8.58 -8.52
CA SER A 41 21.19 -8.94 -8.12
C SER A 41 22.27 -8.18 -8.90
N ASN A 42 21.91 -7.47 -9.97
CA ASN A 42 22.86 -6.70 -10.76
C ASN A 42 23.04 -5.28 -10.16
N PRO A 43 24.27 -4.82 -9.85
CA PRO A 43 24.50 -3.49 -9.28
C PRO A 43 23.98 -2.31 -10.13
N SER A 44 23.84 -2.52 -11.44
CA SER A 44 23.31 -1.53 -12.40
C SER A 44 21.84 -1.75 -12.74
N PHE A 45 21.18 -2.74 -12.11
CA PHE A 45 19.84 -3.19 -12.44
C PHE A 45 19.65 -3.54 -13.92
N ALA A 46 20.70 -4.05 -14.56
CA ALA A 46 20.64 -4.42 -15.98
C ALA A 46 19.52 -5.45 -16.21
N GLY A 47 18.62 -5.13 -17.15
CA GLY A 47 17.40 -5.89 -17.42
C GLY A 47 16.12 -5.26 -16.85
N LEU A 48 16.23 -4.27 -15.95
CA LEU A 48 15.08 -3.48 -15.51
C LEU A 48 14.71 -2.44 -16.58
N GLU A 49 13.53 -2.58 -17.18
CA GLU A 49 13.10 -1.66 -18.24
C GLU A 49 12.15 -0.57 -17.76
N ARG A 50 11.41 -0.82 -16.65
CA ARG A 50 10.34 0.05 -16.19
C ARG A 50 10.22 0.06 -14.68
N VAL A 51 9.84 1.21 -14.13
CA VAL A 51 9.56 1.41 -12.72
C VAL A 51 8.16 1.98 -12.56
N GLY A 52 7.37 1.40 -11.66
CA GLY A 52 6.04 1.87 -11.30
C GLY A 52 6.05 2.74 -10.04
N GLY A 53 5.15 3.71 -9.95
CA GLY A 53 4.86 4.47 -8.73
C GLY A 53 3.36 4.61 -8.53
N ALA A 54 2.89 4.45 -7.30
CA ALA A 54 1.47 4.59 -6.96
C ALA A 54 1.29 5.62 -5.84
N ASP A 55 0.23 6.40 -5.92
CA ASP A 55 -0.20 7.37 -4.89
C ASP A 55 -1.69 7.22 -4.61
N LEU A 56 -2.09 7.44 -3.36
CA LEU A 56 -3.49 7.48 -2.93
C LEU A 56 -3.71 8.73 -2.06
N SER A 57 -4.49 9.66 -2.58
CA SER A 57 -4.77 10.94 -1.93
C SER A 57 -6.24 11.01 -1.49
N TYR A 58 -6.48 11.11 -0.18
CA TYR A 58 -7.82 11.31 0.38
C TYR A 58 -8.29 12.75 0.25
N ILE A 59 -9.59 12.93 0.04
CA ILE A 59 -10.19 14.26 -0.05
C ILE A 59 -10.35 14.81 1.37
N LYS A 60 -9.82 16.00 1.65
CA LYS A 60 -9.79 16.59 3.01
C LYS A 60 -11.19 16.72 3.65
N GLU A 61 -12.21 16.93 2.83
CA GLU A 61 -13.60 17.14 3.24
C GLU A 61 -14.44 15.85 3.17
N ASP A 62 -13.86 14.75 2.66
CA ASP A 62 -14.50 13.45 2.48
C ASP A 62 -13.50 12.30 2.70
N ASP A 63 -13.51 11.74 3.92
CA ASP A 63 -12.65 10.62 4.34
C ASP A 63 -13.06 9.28 3.72
N THR A 64 -14.17 9.26 2.98
CA THR A 64 -14.67 8.14 2.20
C THR A 64 -14.38 8.28 0.71
N SER A 65 -13.64 9.30 0.28
CA SER A 65 -13.20 9.44 -1.10
C SER A 65 -11.69 9.59 -1.19
N ALA A 66 -11.11 8.86 -2.14
CA ALA A 66 -9.70 8.99 -2.47
C ALA A 66 -9.50 8.95 -3.98
N CYS A 67 -8.48 9.66 -4.45
CA CYS A 67 -8.04 9.62 -5.83
C CYS A 67 -6.75 8.80 -5.88
N ALA A 68 -6.75 7.74 -6.68
CA ALA A 68 -5.60 6.87 -6.88
C ALA A 68 -4.88 7.25 -8.18
N SER A 69 -3.55 7.19 -8.16
CA SER A 69 -2.70 7.39 -9.33
C SER A 69 -1.71 6.24 -9.45
N LEU A 70 -1.45 5.80 -10.69
CA LEU A 70 -0.42 4.83 -11.03
C LEU A 70 0.36 5.37 -12.22
N VAL A 71 1.68 5.47 -12.08
CA VAL A 71 2.59 5.88 -13.15
C VAL A 71 3.59 4.76 -13.45
N VAL A 72 3.97 4.62 -14.71
CA VAL A 72 5.04 3.72 -15.14
C VAL A 72 6.02 4.53 -15.97
N LEU A 73 7.29 4.48 -15.57
CA LEU A 73 8.39 5.20 -16.20
C LEU A 73 9.35 4.20 -16.83
N SER A 74 10.04 4.57 -17.90
CA SER A 74 11.16 3.80 -18.41
C SER A 74 12.35 3.90 -17.46
N TYR A 75 13.18 2.87 -17.43
CA TYR A 75 14.44 2.85 -16.69
C TYR A 75 15.60 2.61 -17.67
N PRO A 76 16.75 3.32 -17.54
CA PRO A 76 17.11 4.25 -16.46
C PRO A 76 16.65 5.70 -16.68
N ASP A 77 16.07 6.03 -17.84
CA ASP A 77 15.81 7.42 -18.24
C ASP A 77 14.72 8.13 -17.41
N LEU A 78 13.88 7.38 -16.70
CA LEU A 78 12.74 7.86 -15.90
C LEU A 78 11.72 8.69 -16.70
N GLU A 79 11.62 8.42 -17.99
CA GLU A 79 10.66 9.06 -18.89
C GLU A 79 9.30 8.35 -18.87
N ASN A 80 8.22 9.09 -19.07
CA ASN A 80 6.86 8.58 -19.10
C ASN A 80 6.51 7.92 -20.44
N ARG A 81 7.13 6.79 -20.76
CA ARG A 81 6.78 6.04 -21.96
C ARG A 81 5.43 5.34 -21.75
N HIS A 82 4.38 5.92 -22.33
CA HIS A 82 2.94 5.65 -22.14
C HIS A 82 2.31 6.34 -20.93
N ARG A 83 1.90 7.59 -21.19
CA ARG A 83 0.83 8.26 -20.46
C ARG A 83 -0.50 7.51 -20.65
N GLN A 84 -0.68 6.35 -20.02
CA GLN A 84 -2.00 6.00 -19.50
C GLN A 84 -2.20 6.78 -18.20
N THR A 85 -2.31 8.11 -18.34
CA THR A 85 -3.02 8.87 -17.31
C THR A 85 -4.46 8.42 -17.45
N ARG A 86 -4.85 7.38 -16.71
CA ARG A 86 -6.25 7.34 -16.31
C ARG A 86 -6.43 8.65 -15.54
N PRO A 87 -7.35 9.53 -15.96
CA PRO A 87 -7.62 10.73 -15.18
C PRO A 87 -7.80 10.28 -13.73
N CYS A 88 -7.20 11.02 -12.79
CA CYS A 88 -7.38 10.77 -11.36
C CYS A 88 -8.87 10.53 -11.14
N SER A 89 -9.23 9.27 -10.93
CA SER A 89 -10.61 8.88 -10.81
C SER A 89 -10.80 8.76 -9.32
N CYS A 90 -11.51 9.74 -8.77
CA CYS A 90 -11.83 9.72 -7.37
C CYS A 90 -12.96 8.70 -7.22
N PHE A 91 -12.72 7.71 -6.37
CA PHE A 91 -13.69 6.64 -6.10
C PHE A 91 -14.07 6.72 -4.63
N GLY A 92 -15.32 6.36 -4.32
CA GLY A 92 -15.73 6.11 -2.95
C GLY A 92 -14.90 4.94 -2.40
N THR A 93 -14.16 5.17 -1.33
CA THR A 93 -13.47 4.16 -0.55
C THR A 93 -14.48 3.48 0.37
N THR A 94 -14.52 2.15 0.34
CA THR A 94 -15.34 1.36 1.26
C THR A 94 -14.81 1.43 2.71
N ILE A 95 -13.61 1.97 2.91
CA ILE A 95 -12.91 1.98 4.19
C ILE A 95 -12.38 3.39 4.47
N PRO A 96 -12.71 4.01 5.63
CA PRO A 96 -12.16 5.28 6.05
C PRO A 96 -10.68 5.14 6.44
N ILE A 97 -9.96 6.26 6.54
CA ILE A 97 -8.61 6.25 7.12
C ILE A 97 -8.71 5.79 8.58
N ILE A 98 -8.09 4.66 8.91
CA ILE A 98 -7.95 4.18 10.29
C ILE A 98 -6.54 4.56 10.77
N PRO A 99 -6.39 5.67 11.52
CA PRO A 99 -5.12 5.99 12.16
C PRO A 99 -4.93 4.95 13.28
N ASP A 100 -4.04 3.96 13.08
CA ASP A 100 -3.38 3.16 14.14
C ASP A 100 -2.53 1.97 13.63
N HIS A 101 -2.42 1.73 12.31
CA HIS A 101 -1.71 0.52 11.81
C HIS A 101 -0.20 0.68 11.52
N TRP A 102 0.44 1.78 11.93
CA TRP A 102 1.88 2.02 11.71
C TRP A 102 2.77 1.93 12.96
N SER A 103 2.26 1.41 14.09
CA SER A 103 3.12 1.19 15.26
C SER A 103 4.20 0.13 14.94
N CYS A 104 5.43 0.60 14.79
CA CYS A 104 6.64 -0.22 14.81
C CYS A 104 6.76 -1.01 16.12
#